data_AF-A0ABD1RT76-F1
#
_entry.id   AF-A0ABD1RT76-F1
#
_cell.length_a   1.000
_cell.length_b   1.000
_cell.length_c   1.000
_cell.angle_alpha   90.00
_cell.angle_beta   90.00
_cell.angle_gamma   90.00
#
_symmetry.space_group_name_H-M   'P 1'
#
loop_
_entity.id
_entity.type
_entity.pdbx_description
1 polymer ?
#
loop_
_entity_poly.entity_id
_entity_poly.type
_entity_poly.pdbx_seq_one_letter_code
_entity_poly.pdbx_strand_id
1 'polypeptide(L)'
;MNSIGNTNTNSNDTSNMGTSEGSIPTGVIPAIVVPIVAPHTTVHSNFVPHGKKSEKFIGVEFKRWYQKMLFYLTTLNLEKFLNEDPPAIQEGENNRASLIALDAWKHSDFLCKNYVLNGLDNTLYNMYCSKQSAKDL
;
A
#
# COMPACT_ATOMS: atom_id res chain seq x y z
N MET A 1 54.82 -18.48 -29.87
CA MET A 1 55.31 -19.31 -28.75
C MET A 1 54.38 -19.12 -27.55
N ASN A 2 53.77 -20.22 -27.09
CA ASN A 2 53.25 -20.62 -25.76
C ASN A 2 52.50 -19.57 -24.90
N SER A 3 51.18 -19.72 -24.66
CA SER A 3 50.46 -20.57 -23.67
C SER A 3 50.64 -20.09 -22.21
N ILE A 4 49.58 -19.78 -21.46
CA ILE A 4 48.90 -20.57 -20.38
C ILE A 4 47.70 -19.69 -19.94
N GLY A 5 46.45 -20.10 -19.64
CA GLY A 5 45.86 -21.39 -19.28
C GLY A 5 45.38 -21.38 -17.82
N ASN A 6 44.10 -21.09 -17.54
CA ASN A 6 43.39 -21.69 -16.41
C ASN A 6 41.85 -21.66 -16.56
N THR A 7 41.30 -22.87 -16.59
CA THR A 7 39.89 -23.22 -16.43
C THR A 7 39.68 -23.69 -14.99
N ASN A 8 38.60 -23.27 -14.32
CA ASN A 8 38.15 -23.90 -13.08
C ASN A 8 36.72 -24.44 -13.28
N THR A 9 36.63 -25.76 -13.39
CA THR A 9 35.45 -26.62 -13.30
C THR A 9 35.41 -27.26 -11.92
N ASN A 10 34.24 -27.25 -11.26
CA ASN A 10 33.86 -28.17 -10.18
C ASN A 10 32.36 -28.43 -10.40
N SER A 11 31.95 -29.52 -11.06
CA SER A 11 31.81 -30.90 -10.55
C SER A 11 30.89 -31.02 -9.34
N ASN A 12 29.75 -31.64 -9.63
CA ASN A 12 28.57 -31.83 -8.83
C ASN A 12 28.31 -33.33 -8.83
N ASP A 13 28.56 -33.99 -7.70
CA ASP A 13 28.24 -35.39 -7.48
C ASP A 13 27.25 -35.57 -6.33
N THR A 14 26.29 -36.43 -6.61
CA THR A 14 25.13 -36.85 -5.83
C THR A 14 25.49 -38.04 -4.95
N SER A 15 24.91 -38.15 -3.75
CA SER A 15 24.67 -39.46 -3.13
C SER A 15 23.44 -39.43 -2.23
N ASN A 16 22.58 -40.43 -2.44
CA ASN A 16 21.31 -40.72 -1.80
C ASN A 16 21.42 -42.13 -1.21
N MET A 17 21.02 -42.36 0.04
CA MET A 17 20.32 -43.59 0.48
C MET A 17 20.06 -43.59 1.99
N GLY A 18 18.86 -44.01 2.37
CA GLY A 18 18.48 -44.31 3.75
C GLY A 18 16.99 -44.61 3.90
N THR A 19 16.52 -45.73 3.34
CA THR A 19 15.20 -46.33 3.59
C THR A 19 15.24 -47.23 4.84
N SER A 20 14.17 -47.21 5.64
CA SER A 20 13.93 -48.19 6.71
C SER A 20 12.43 -48.25 7.01
N GLU A 21 11.74 -49.27 6.47
CA GLU A 21 10.40 -49.68 6.89
C GLU A 21 10.48 -50.60 8.12
N GLY A 22 9.54 -50.45 9.06
CA GLY A 22 9.36 -51.33 10.22
C GLY A 22 7.87 -51.48 10.55
N SER A 23 7.45 -52.74 10.71
CA SER A 23 6.07 -53.26 10.66
C SER A 23 5.17 -52.98 11.89
N ILE A 24 3.86 -53.13 11.67
CA ILE A 24 2.71 -52.98 12.59
C ILE A 24 2.61 -54.15 13.60
N PRO A 25 2.09 -53.90 14.83
CA PRO A 25 1.25 -54.87 15.52
C PRO A 25 -0.18 -54.33 15.78
N THR A 26 -1.15 -55.18 15.45
CA THR A 26 -2.59 -55.02 15.68
C THR A 26 -2.91 -54.93 17.17
N GLY A 27 -3.47 -53.79 17.61
CA GLY A 27 -4.02 -53.60 18.96
C GLY A 27 -5.47 -53.13 18.86
N VAL A 28 -6.39 -53.94 19.38
CA VAL A 28 -7.83 -53.67 19.43
C VAL A 28 -8.08 -52.51 20.40
N ILE A 29 -8.66 -51.41 19.94
CA ILE A 29 -8.96 -50.22 20.77
C ILE A 29 -10.42 -50.32 21.25
N PRO A 30 -10.72 -50.16 22.56
CA PRO A 30 -12.10 -50.15 23.04
C PRO A 30 -12.82 -48.87 22.56
N ALA A 31 -14.07 -49.01 22.13
CA ALA A 31 -14.89 -47.89 21.66
C ALA A 31 -15.21 -46.92 22.81
N ILE A 32 -14.67 -45.71 22.75
CA ILE A 32 -15.05 -44.60 23.62
C ILE A 32 -16.34 -43.99 23.07
N VAL A 33 -17.43 -44.09 23.83
CA VAL A 33 -18.69 -43.40 23.51
C VAL A 33 -18.53 -41.92 23.89
N VAL A 34 -18.31 -41.06 22.90
CA VAL A 34 -18.35 -39.60 23.08
C VAL A 34 -19.81 -39.11 23.00
N PRO A 35 -20.27 -38.23 23.91
CA PRO A 35 -21.61 -37.66 23.82
C PRO A 35 -21.67 -36.68 22.65
N ILE A 36 -22.64 -36.86 21.74
CA ILE A 36 -22.97 -35.93 20.67
C ILE A 36 -23.49 -34.64 21.32
N VAL A 37 -22.64 -33.61 21.37
CA VAL A 37 -23.09 -32.24 21.57
C VAL A 37 -23.57 -31.74 20.21
N ALA A 38 -24.87 -31.51 20.09
CA ALA A 38 -25.47 -30.90 18.91
C ALA A 38 -24.81 -29.54 18.64
N PRO A 39 -24.40 -29.23 17.40
CA PRO A 39 -23.84 -27.92 17.09
C PRO A 39 -24.99 -26.91 17.15
N HIS A 40 -25.02 -26.11 18.21
CA HIS A 40 -25.67 -24.81 18.15
C HIS A 40 -24.83 -23.97 17.20
N THR A 41 -25.33 -23.82 15.97
CA THR A 41 -24.77 -22.88 14.99
C THR A 41 -25.04 -21.48 15.50
N THR A 42 -24.22 -21.00 16.44
CA THR A 42 -24.07 -19.57 16.65
C THR A 42 -23.44 -19.06 15.37
N VAL A 43 -24.25 -18.40 14.54
CA VAL A 43 -23.77 -17.62 13.40
C VAL A 43 -22.92 -16.51 13.98
N HIS A 44 -21.64 -16.81 14.23
CA HIS A 44 -20.62 -15.80 14.38
C HIS A 44 -20.56 -15.16 13.00
N SER A 45 -21.22 -14.02 12.88
CA SER A 45 -21.04 -13.16 11.72
C SER A 45 -19.56 -12.77 11.71
N ASN A 46 -18.77 -13.50 10.94
CA ASN A 46 -17.48 -13.06 10.48
C ASN A 46 -17.76 -11.92 9.51
N PHE A 47 -18.12 -10.77 10.06
CA PHE A 47 -18.07 -9.52 9.34
C PHE A 47 -16.58 -9.25 9.11
N VAL A 48 -16.04 -9.81 8.03
CA VAL A 48 -14.81 -9.30 7.45
C VAL A 48 -15.25 -8.02 6.76
N PRO A 49 -14.93 -6.83 7.28
CA PRO A 49 -15.28 -5.60 6.58
C PRO A 49 -14.49 -5.63 5.27
N HIS A 50 -15.18 -5.94 4.18
CA HIS A 50 -14.63 -5.84 2.85
C HIS A 50 -14.28 -4.37 2.62
N GLY A 51 -12.98 -4.09 2.62
CA GLY A 51 -12.40 -2.76 2.56
C GLY A 51 -11.81 -2.32 3.89
N LYS A 52 -10.60 -2.79 4.21
CA LYS A 52 -9.76 -2.09 5.19
C LYS A 52 -9.54 -0.67 4.65
N LYS A 53 -10.33 0.29 5.12
CA LYS A 53 -10.05 1.72 4.90
C LYS A 53 -8.62 1.95 5.40
N SER A 54 -7.81 2.68 4.62
CA SER A 54 -6.47 3.07 5.05
C SER A 54 -6.57 3.78 6.39
N GLU A 55 -5.66 3.46 7.32
CA GLU A 55 -5.57 4.15 8.61
C GLU A 55 -5.40 5.65 8.36
N LYS A 56 -6.31 6.46 8.92
CA LYS A 56 -6.28 7.91 8.81
C LYS A 56 -5.28 8.48 9.82
N PHE A 57 -4.67 9.60 9.49
CA PHE A 57 -3.76 10.33 10.35
C PHE A 57 -4.53 11.08 11.44
N ILE A 58 -4.20 10.77 12.69
CA ILE A 58 -4.84 11.33 13.89
C ILE A 58 -3.98 12.41 14.57
N GLY A 59 -2.94 12.93 13.91
CA GLY A 59 -2.08 13.99 14.46
C GLY A 59 -0.77 13.52 15.13
N VAL A 60 -0.53 12.20 15.23
CA VAL A 60 0.71 11.65 15.83
C VAL A 60 1.70 11.21 14.75
N GLU A 61 3.01 11.36 15.00
CA GLU A 61 4.07 10.99 14.03
C GLU A 61 3.97 11.75 12.69
N PHE A 62 3.65 13.06 12.74
CA PHE A 62 3.45 13.90 11.54
C PHE A 62 4.56 13.75 10.51
N LYS A 63 5.83 13.74 10.92
CA LYS A 63 6.98 13.58 10.01
C LYS A 63 6.88 12.29 9.19
N ARG A 64 6.55 11.17 9.83
CA ARG A 64 6.42 9.86 9.17
C ARG A 64 5.20 9.82 8.26
N TRP A 65 4.08 10.40 8.70
CA TRP A 65 2.88 10.48 7.86
C TRP A 65 3.10 11.37 6.64
N TYR A 66 3.66 12.57 6.84
CA TYR A 66 3.95 13.52 5.77
C TYR A 66 4.91 12.91 4.74
N GLN A 67 5.96 12.20 5.17
CA GLN A 67 6.84 11.47 4.24
C GLN A 67 6.10 10.41 3.41
N LYS A 68 5.18 9.65 4.01
CA LYS A 68 4.36 8.67 3.28
C LYS A 68 3.39 9.35 2.31
N MET A 69 2.79 10.48 2.70
CA MET A 69 1.93 11.27 1.82
C MET A 69 2.71 11.90 0.68
N LEU A 70 3.90 12.44 0.94
CA LEU A 70 4.77 12.98 -0.08
C LEU A 70 5.12 11.89 -1.11
N PHE A 71 5.59 10.73 -0.66
CA PHE A 71 5.86 9.59 -1.55
C PHE A 71 4.64 9.20 -2.39
N TYR A 72 3.46 9.12 -1.77
CA TYR A 72 2.22 8.80 -2.48
C TYR A 72 1.89 9.85 -3.55
N LEU A 73 1.96 11.14 -3.22
CA LEU A 73 1.71 12.22 -4.17
C LEU A 73 2.75 12.28 -5.29
N THR A 74 4.02 11.98 -5.01
CA THR A 74 5.06 11.86 -6.04
C THR A 74 4.71 10.76 -7.04
N THR A 75 4.23 9.59 -6.60
CA THR A 75 3.79 8.52 -7.54
C THR A 75 2.61 8.94 -8.43
N LEU A 76 1.83 9.94 -7.99
CA LEU A 76 0.71 10.52 -8.73
C LEU A 76 1.11 11.77 -9.54
N ASN A 77 2.37 12.21 -9.47
CA ASN A 77 2.86 13.50 -10.02
C ASN A 77 2.15 14.74 -9.45
N LEU A 78 1.72 14.68 -8.18
CA LEU A 78 0.98 15.75 -7.50
C LEU A 78 1.78 16.47 -6.40
N GLU A 79 3.00 16.04 -6.10
CA GLU A 79 3.85 16.63 -5.06
C GLU A 79 4.03 18.15 -5.21
N LYS A 80 4.28 18.62 -6.43
CA LYS A 80 4.58 20.03 -6.70
C LYS A 80 3.50 20.99 -6.22
N PHE A 81 2.25 20.58 -6.20
CA PHE A 81 1.11 21.41 -5.79
C PHE A 81 1.10 21.73 -4.30
N LEU A 82 1.91 21.03 -3.49
CA LEU A 82 2.12 21.38 -2.09
C LEU A 82 2.98 22.62 -1.88
N ASN A 83 3.76 23.04 -2.89
CA ASN A 83 4.79 24.07 -2.72
C ASN A 83 4.80 25.14 -3.83
N GLU A 84 4.37 24.81 -5.04
CA GLU A 84 4.41 25.70 -6.20
C GLU A 84 3.13 26.56 -6.33
N ASP A 85 3.26 27.69 -7.03
CA ASP A 85 2.15 28.57 -7.37
C ASP A 85 1.52 28.21 -8.73
N PRO A 86 0.22 28.54 -8.93
CA PRO A 86 -0.43 28.39 -10.23
C PRO A 86 0.33 29.08 -11.36
N PRO A 87 0.24 28.57 -12.60
CA PRO A 87 0.86 29.22 -13.74
C PRO A 87 0.31 30.63 -13.93
N ALA A 88 1.19 31.57 -14.27
CA ALA A 88 0.81 32.94 -14.58
C ALA A 88 -0.05 33.00 -15.85
N ILE A 89 -1.14 33.76 -15.80
CA ILE A 89 -1.95 34.09 -16.98
C ILE A 89 -1.22 35.21 -17.73
N GLN A 90 -0.97 35.02 -19.03
CA GLN A 90 -0.46 36.10 -19.86
C GLN A 90 -1.66 36.92 -20.39
N GLU A 91 -1.66 38.22 -20.13
CA GLU A 91 -2.67 39.14 -20.66
C GLU A 91 -2.34 39.45 -22.14
N GLY A 92 -3.19 38.98 -23.06
CA GLY A 92 -3.02 39.20 -24.51
C GLY A 92 -3.82 38.22 -25.37
N GLU A 93 -3.79 38.41 -26.69
CA GLU A 93 -4.55 37.60 -27.67
C GLU A 93 -4.16 36.10 -27.70
N ASN A 94 -3.00 35.73 -27.11
CA ASN A 94 -2.54 34.35 -26.98
C ASN A 94 -2.77 33.75 -25.57
N ASN A 95 -3.82 34.18 -24.86
CA ASN A 95 -4.11 33.70 -23.50
C ASN A 95 -4.66 32.26 -23.46
N ARG A 96 -5.08 31.68 -24.59
CA ARG A 96 -5.79 30.40 -24.62
C ARG A 96 -4.97 29.26 -24.00
N ALA A 97 -3.69 29.17 -24.35
CA ALA A 97 -2.80 28.15 -23.78
C ALA A 97 -2.59 28.34 -22.27
N SER A 98 -2.46 29.59 -21.81
CA SER A 98 -2.34 29.89 -20.37
C SER A 98 -3.62 29.56 -19.59
N LEU A 99 -4.80 29.78 -20.17
CA LEU A 99 -6.08 29.41 -19.55
C LEU A 99 -6.23 27.89 -19.44
N ILE A 100 -5.87 27.14 -20.50
CA ILE A 100 -5.88 25.67 -20.48
C ILE A 100 -4.91 25.15 -19.41
N ALA A 101 -3.70 25.72 -19.33
CA ALA A 101 -2.72 25.35 -18.30
C ALA A 101 -3.24 25.65 -16.88
N LEU A 102 -3.90 26.79 -16.69
CA LEU A 102 -4.51 27.15 -15.41
C LEU A 102 -5.65 26.22 -15.01
N ASP A 103 -6.51 25.82 -15.94
CA ASP A 103 -7.61 24.91 -15.65
C ASP A 103 -7.09 23.50 -15.32
N ALA A 104 -6.08 23.02 -16.05
CA ALA A 104 -5.38 21.78 -15.73
C ALA A 104 -4.68 21.84 -14.36
N TRP A 105 -4.10 23.00 -14.02
CA TRP A 105 -3.52 23.25 -12.70
C TRP A 105 -4.58 23.15 -11.61
N LYS A 106 -5.70 23.88 -11.72
CA LYS A 106 -6.79 23.88 -10.73
C LYS A 106 -7.34 22.47 -10.49
N HIS A 107 -7.50 21.68 -11.55
CA HIS A 107 -7.96 20.31 -11.42
C HIS A 107 -6.95 19.44 -10.64
N SER A 108 -5.66 19.57 -10.94
CA SER A 108 -4.60 18.80 -10.29
C SER A 108 -4.36 19.25 -8.84
N ASP A 109 -4.44 20.55 -8.56
CA ASP A 109 -4.40 21.12 -7.21
C ASP A 109 -5.57 20.60 -6.36
N PHE A 110 -6.79 20.59 -6.92
CA PHE A 110 -7.96 20.00 -6.27
C PHE A 110 -7.73 18.52 -5.94
N LEU A 111 -7.19 17.73 -6.87
CA LEU A 111 -6.89 16.32 -6.62
C LEU A 111 -5.83 16.16 -5.52
N CYS A 112 -4.72 16.91 -5.57
CA CYS A 112 -3.68 16.88 -4.55
C CYS A 112 -4.27 17.17 -3.16
N LYS A 113 -5.04 18.26 -3.04
CA LYS A 113 -5.73 18.64 -1.80
C LYS A 113 -6.61 17.50 -1.29
N ASN A 114 -7.40 16.88 -2.17
CA ASN A 114 -8.29 15.78 -1.81
C ASN A 114 -7.52 14.55 -1.33
N TYR A 115 -6.38 14.20 -1.92
CA TYR A 115 -5.59 13.06 -1.45
C TYR A 115 -5.02 13.29 -0.05
N VAL A 116 -4.50 14.50 0.22
CA VAL A 116 -4.02 14.86 1.56
C VAL A 116 -5.16 14.84 2.57
N LEU A 117 -6.29 15.48 2.26
CA LEU A 117 -7.47 15.50 3.13
C LEU A 117 -8.03 14.09 3.39
N ASN A 118 -8.03 13.22 2.38
CA ASN A 118 -8.37 11.80 2.56
C ASN A 118 -7.36 11.05 3.42
N GLY A 119 -6.16 11.57 3.66
CA GLY A 119 -5.21 11.01 4.62
C GLY A 119 -5.54 11.34 6.08
N LEU A 120 -6.44 12.29 6.35
CA LEU A 120 -6.70 12.84 7.69
C LEU A 120 -7.89 12.16 8.40
N ASP A 121 -7.88 12.18 9.73
CA ASP A 121 -9.09 11.90 10.52
C ASP A 121 -10.12 13.02 10.38
N ASN A 122 -11.34 12.79 10.85
CA ASN A 122 -12.44 13.75 10.70
C ASN A 122 -12.16 15.10 11.38
N THR A 123 -11.43 15.11 12.50
CA THR A 123 -11.12 16.33 13.25
C THR A 123 -10.18 17.21 12.44
N LEU A 124 -9.08 16.64 11.98
CA LEU A 124 -8.12 17.36 11.14
C LEU A 124 -8.74 17.72 9.78
N TYR A 125 -9.50 16.81 9.16
CA TYR A 125 -10.22 17.11 7.92
C TYR A 125 -11.06 18.38 8.04
N ASN A 126 -11.87 18.51 9.09
CA ASN A 126 -12.74 19.68 9.28
C ASN A 126 -11.95 20.98 9.48
N MET A 127 -10.75 20.91 10.06
CA MET A 127 -9.88 22.07 10.25
C MET A 127 -9.26 22.55 8.93
N TYR A 128 -8.95 21.63 8.02
CA TYR A 128 -8.21 21.91 6.79
C TYR A 128 -9.08 21.92 5.51
N CYS A 129 -10.31 21.41 5.52
CA CYS A 129 -11.13 21.28 4.31
C CYS A 129 -11.48 22.63 3.65
N SER A 130 -11.51 23.71 4.43
CA SER A 130 -11.79 25.08 3.99
C SER A 130 -10.60 25.76 3.31
N LYS A 131 -9.40 25.16 3.35
CA LYS A 131 -8.21 25.67 2.67
C LYS A 131 -8.44 25.72 1.16
N GLN A 132 -7.98 26.78 0.52
CA GLN A 132 -8.32 27.05 -0.87
C GLN A 132 -7.54 26.15 -1.84
N SER A 133 -6.25 25.92 -1.56
CA SER A 133 -5.36 25.10 -2.40
C SER A 133 -4.66 23.99 -1.60
N ALA A 134 -3.96 23.09 -2.29
CA ALA A 134 -3.13 22.07 -1.64
C ALA A 134 -1.93 22.68 -0.89
N LYS A 135 -1.40 23.81 -1.38
CA LYS A 135 -0.30 24.55 -0.74
C LYS A 135 -0.68 25.17 0.61
N ASP A 136 -1.96 25.42 0.85
CA ASP A 136 -2.45 26.06 2.10
C ASP A 136 -2.74 25.07 3.24
N LEU A 137 -2.56 23.76 2.99
CA LEU A 137 -2.80 22.68 3.95
C LEU A 137 -1.78 22.64 5.09
#